data_AF-A0A0K5ZZD9-F1
#
_entry.id   AF-A0A0K5ZZD9-F1
#
_cell.length_a   1.000
_cell.length_b   1.000
_cell.length_c   1.000
_cell.angle_alpha   90.00
_cell.angle_beta   90.00
_cell.angle_gamma   90.00
#
_symmetry.space_group_name_H-M   'P 1'
#
loop_
_entity.id
_entity.type
_entity.pdbx_description
1 polymer ?
#
loop_
_entity_poly.entity_id
_entity_poly.type
_entity_poly.pdbx_seq_one_letter_code
_entity_poly.pdbx_strand_id
1 'polypeptide(L)'
;MTLITVPLAVIPFSPFVSSIGLLTQTGDYTRRSFIYGSVICLLVALVPALTRLFCSIPLPVSSAVMLVSYLPLLFSALVFSQQITFTARNIYRLALPLFVGIFLMALPPVYLQDLPLTLRPLLSNGLLVGILLAVLMDNLIPWERIE
;
A
#
# COMPACT_ATOMS: atom_id res chain seq x y z
N MET A 1 2.30 6.81 16.99
CA MET A 1 3.65 6.81 16.41
C MET A 1 3.78 7.85 15.31
N THR A 2 2.95 7.80 14.26
CA THR A 2 2.96 8.83 13.19
C THR A 2 2.73 10.26 13.67
N LEU A 3 1.84 10.47 14.66
CA LEU A 3 1.58 11.80 15.22
C LEU A 3 2.81 12.40 15.93
N ILE A 4 3.65 11.55 16.54
CA ILE A 4 4.87 11.96 17.24
C ILE A 4 5.95 12.42 16.24
N THR A 5 5.95 11.89 15.01
CA THR A 5 6.95 12.20 13.99
C THR A 5 6.59 13.40 13.12
N VAL A 6 5.41 14.00 13.30
CA VAL A 6 4.95 15.18 12.55
C VAL A 6 5.89 16.39 12.70
N PRO A 7 6.39 16.76 13.90
CA PRO A 7 7.32 17.88 14.05
C PRO A 7 8.64 17.68 13.31
N LEU A 8 9.00 16.43 12.99
CA LEU A 8 10.20 16.06 12.26
C LEU A 8 9.99 16.03 10.74
N ALA A 9 8.85 16.53 10.24
CA ALA A 9 8.46 16.52 8.83
C ALA A 9 8.41 15.12 8.20
N VAL A 10 8.14 14.09 9.01
CA VAL A 10 8.03 12.70 8.54
C VAL A 10 6.61 12.42 8.04
N ILE A 11 6.51 11.87 6.84
CA ILE A 11 5.25 11.45 6.22
C ILE A 11 4.66 10.27 7.02
N PRO A 12 3.32 10.19 7.20
CA PRO A 12 2.70 9.05 7.87
C PRO A 12 3.13 7.71 7.28
N PHE A 13 3.49 6.76 8.14
CA PHE A 13 3.97 5.44 7.77
C PHE A 13 3.16 4.34 8.46
N SER A 14 3.03 3.20 7.79
CA SER A 14 2.40 1.98 8.30
C SER A 14 3.45 0.87 8.45
N PRO A 15 3.12 -0.25 9.14
CA PRO A 15 3.98 -1.42 9.13
C PRO A 15 4.32 -1.84 7.70
N PHE A 16 5.61 -2.09 7.46
CA PHE A 16 6.11 -2.40 6.13
C PHE A 16 5.84 -3.87 5.80
N VAL A 17 4.79 -4.15 5.02
CA VAL A 17 4.33 -5.53 4.77
C VAL A 17 5.39 -6.42 4.13
N SER A 18 6.31 -5.86 3.33
CA SER A 18 7.41 -6.63 2.73
C SER A 18 8.38 -7.19 3.77
N SER A 19 8.42 -6.66 5.00
CA SER A 19 9.21 -7.26 6.09
C SER A 19 8.72 -8.67 6.44
N ILE A 20 7.42 -8.94 6.30
CA ILE A 20 6.86 -10.28 6.56
C ILE A 20 7.48 -11.30 5.60
N GLY A 21 7.64 -10.95 4.32
CA GLY A 21 8.30 -11.81 3.33
C GLY A 21 9.72 -12.17 3.76
N LEU A 22 10.51 -11.17 4.15
CA LEU A 22 11.88 -11.38 4.63
C LEU A 22 11.94 -12.23 5.90
N LEU A 23 11.04 -12.01 6.85
CA LEU A 23 10.94 -12.80 8.08
C LEU A 23 10.60 -14.27 7.79
N THR A 24 9.64 -14.51 6.88
CA THR A 24 9.26 -15.88 6.49
C THR A 24 10.37 -16.62 5.75
N GLN A 25 11.23 -15.92 5.01
CA GLN A 25 12.36 -16.51 4.31
C GLN A 25 13.57 -16.76 5.22
N THR A 26 13.85 -15.84 6.15
CA THR A 26 15.01 -15.93 7.05
C THR A 26 14.73 -16.75 8.31
N GLY A 27 13.46 -16.88 8.70
CA GLY A 27 13.03 -17.58 9.91
C GLY A 27 13.36 -16.85 11.22
N ASP A 28 13.96 -15.65 11.15
CA ASP A 28 14.37 -14.89 12.33
C ASP A 28 13.33 -13.84 12.71
N TYR A 29 12.55 -14.14 13.74
CA TYR A 29 11.52 -13.25 14.30
C TYR A 29 12.02 -12.48 15.54
N THR A 30 13.32 -12.44 15.79
CA THR A 30 13.87 -11.81 16.99
C THR A 30 13.85 -10.29 16.91
N ARG A 31 13.65 -9.63 18.06
CA ARG A 31 13.73 -8.16 18.15
C ARG A 31 15.14 -7.62 17.84
N ARG A 32 16.18 -8.46 17.94
CA ARG A 32 17.58 -8.07 17.72
C ARG A 32 17.80 -7.65 16.27
N SER A 33 17.35 -8.45 15.32
CA SER A 33 17.48 -8.16 13.88
C SER A 33 16.74 -6.89 13.48
N PHE A 34 15.58 -6.62 14.09
CA PHE A 34 14.88 -5.34 13.90
C PHE A 34 15.67 -4.13 14.43
N ILE A 35 16.26 -4.25 15.62
CA ILE A 35 17.07 -3.17 16.22
C ILE A 35 18.32 -2.90 15.36
N TYR A 36 19.03 -3.95 14.94
CA TYR A 36 20.22 -3.79 14.09
C TYR A 36 19.87 -3.13 12.76
N GLY A 37 18.81 -3.57 12.08
CA GLY A 37 18.35 -2.94 10.84
C GLY A 37 18.00 -1.46 11.03
N SER A 38 17.29 -1.13 12.11
CA SER A 38 16.91 0.26 12.43
C SER A 38 18.13 1.15 12.70
N VAL A 39 19.12 0.65 13.44
CA VAL A 39 20.36 1.38 13.73
C VAL A 39 21.17 1.60 12.45
N ILE A 40 21.29 0.57 11.59
CA ILE A 40 21.98 0.71 10.31
C ILE A 40 21.29 1.74 9.43
N CYS A 41 19.96 1.70 9.31
CA CYS A 41 19.20 2.70 8.56
C CYS A 41 19.40 4.12 9.12
N LEU A 42 19.44 4.28 10.45
CA LEU A 42 19.70 5.56 11.10
C LEU A 42 21.11 6.08 10.76
N LEU A 43 22.13 5.22 10.82
CA LEU A 43 23.50 5.60 10.48
C LEU A 43 23.62 5.99 9.00
N VAL A 44 22.98 5.25 8.10
CA VAL A 44 22.93 5.59 6.67
C VAL A 44 22.24 6.94 6.44
N ALA A 45 21.14 7.21 7.14
CA ALA A 45 20.42 8.48 7.04
C ALA A 45 21.22 9.67 7.61
N LEU A 46 22.10 9.44 8.58
CA LEU A 46 22.92 10.50 9.20
C LEU A 46 24.12 10.90 8.35
N VAL A 47 24.62 10.02 7.46
CA VAL A 47 25.83 10.24 6.66
C VAL A 47 25.45 10.76 5.26
N PRO A 48 25.65 12.06 4.95
CA PRO A 48 25.17 12.65 3.70
C PRO A 48 25.80 12.06 2.44
N ALA A 49 27.04 11.56 2.54
CA ALA A 49 27.72 10.90 1.43
C ALA A 49 27.00 9.62 0.99
N LEU A 50 26.48 8.83 1.95
CA LEU A 50 25.70 7.64 1.65
C LEU A 50 24.34 8.02 1.03
N THR A 51 23.67 9.04 1.56
CA THR A 51 22.42 9.54 0.99
C THR A 51 22.59 9.95 -0.47
N ARG A 52 23.66 10.69 -0.81
CA ARG A 52 23.96 11.08 -2.19
C ARG A 52 24.19 9.87 -3.10
N LEU A 53 24.87 8.83 -2.60
CA LEU A 53 25.07 7.59 -3.33
C LEU A 53 23.73 6.93 -3.66
N PHE A 54 22.82 6.81 -2.68
CA PHE A 54 21.49 6.25 -2.94
C PHE A 54 20.64 7.10 -3.89
N CYS A 55 20.75 8.43 -3.82
CA CYS A 55 20.08 9.33 -4.78
C CYS A 55 20.66 9.26 -6.20
N SER A 56 21.88 8.76 -6.38
CA SER A 56 22.49 8.58 -7.71
C SER A 56 22.01 7.32 -8.44
N ILE A 57 21.26 6.44 -7.76
CA ILE A 57 20.76 5.20 -8.34
C ILE A 57 19.73 5.53 -9.44
N PRO A 58 19.88 4.97 -10.66
CA PRO A 58 18.94 5.20 -11.74
C PRO A 58 17.52 4.76 -11.38
N LEU A 59 16.52 5.53 -11.83
CA LEU A 59 15.10 5.22 -11.65
C LEU A 59 14.72 3.78 -12.06
N PRO A 60 15.20 3.21 -13.17
CA PRO A 60 14.86 1.82 -13.54
C PRO A 60 15.28 0.79 -12.49
N VAL A 61 16.43 1.00 -11.83
CA VAL A 61 16.92 0.10 -10.78
C VAL A 61 16.06 0.23 -9.52
N SER A 62 15.72 1.47 -9.14
CA SER A 62 14.83 1.72 -8.01
C SER A 62 13.45 1.05 -8.21
N SER A 63 12.86 1.20 -9.39
CA SER A 63 11.59 0.54 -9.74
C SER A 63 11.67 -0.98 -9.69
N ALA A 64 12.78 -1.58 -10.15
CA ALA A 64 13.00 -3.02 -10.07
C ALA A 64 13.07 -3.52 -8.61
N VAL A 65 13.72 -2.78 -7.71
CA VAL A 65 13.77 -3.09 -6.27
C VAL A 65 12.38 -2.96 -5.64
N MET A 66 11.60 -1.94 -6.01
CA MET A 66 10.22 -1.80 -5.52
C MET A 66 9.34 -2.97 -5.95
N LEU A 67 9.50 -3.48 -7.18
CA LEU A 67 8.77 -4.66 -7.66
C LEU A 67 8.99 -5.87 -6.74
N VAL A 68 10.23 -6.12 -6.31
CA VAL A 68 10.55 -7.20 -5.36
C VAL A 68 9.82 -7.03 -4.03
N SER A 69 9.63 -5.79 -3.58
CA SER A 69 8.88 -5.47 -2.36
C SER A 69 7.36 -5.65 -2.53
N TYR A 70 6.84 -5.42 -3.74
CA TYR A 70 5.42 -5.57 -4.07
C TYR A 70 4.98 -7.03 -4.28
N LEU A 71 5.89 -7.93 -4.65
CA LEU A 71 5.58 -9.36 -4.84
C LEU A 71 5.01 -10.02 -3.55
N PRO A 72 5.65 -9.89 -2.36
CA PRO A 72 5.08 -10.39 -1.11
C PRO A 72 3.77 -9.72 -0.71
N LEU A 73 3.60 -8.44 -1.04
CA LEU A 73 2.35 -7.70 -0.82
C LEU A 73 1.19 -8.32 -1.61
N LEU A 74 1.41 -8.60 -2.90
CA LEU A 74 0.43 -9.28 -3.75
C LEU A 74 0.15 -10.69 -3.24
N PHE A 75 1.18 -11.45 -2.86
CA PHE A 75 1.02 -12.77 -2.27
C PHE A 75 0.16 -12.74 -1.00
N SER A 76 0.44 -11.80 -0.09
CA SER A 76 -0.34 -11.62 1.13
C SER A 76 -1.81 -11.30 0.83
N ALA A 77 -2.08 -10.49 -0.19
CA ALA A 77 -3.45 -10.18 -0.62
C ALA A 77 -4.19 -11.43 -1.14
N LEU A 78 -3.50 -12.27 -1.93
CA LEU A 78 -4.08 -13.53 -2.44
C LEU A 78 -4.36 -14.53 -1.32
N VAL A 79 -3.44 -14.68 -0.37
CA VAL A 79 -3.64 -15.52 0.82
C VAL A 79 -4.82 -15.03 1.65
N PHE A 80 -4.95 -13.71 1.84
CA PHE A 80 -6.11 -13.14 2.53
C PHE A 80 -7.42 -13.44 1.79
N SER A 81 -7.41 -13.41 0.45
CA SER A 81 -8.59 -13.75 -0.35
C SER A 81 -9.05 -15.20 -0.21
N GLN A 82 -8.17 -16.13 0.17
CA GLN A 82 -8.55 -17.54 0.40
C GLN A 82 -9.41 -17.73 1.66
N GLN A 83 -9.47 -16.75 2.55
CA GLN A 83 -10.33 -16.77 3.73
C GLN A 83 -11.81 -16.49 3.38
N ILE A 84 -12.09 -16.14 2.13
CA ILE A 84 -13.43 -15.79 1.63
C ILE A 84 -13.95 -16.91 0.73
N THR A 85 -15.22 -17.28 0.91
CA THR A 85 -15.89 -18.19 -0.04
C THR A 85 -16.30 -17.43 -1.31
N PHE A 86 -15.76 -17.85 -2.45
CA PHE A 86 -16.09 -17.26 -3.74
C PHE A 86 -17.47 -17.70 -4.23
N THR A 87 -18.49 -16.94 -3.83
CA THR A 87 -19.85 -17.03 -4.38
C THR A 87 -20.08 -15.93 -5.40
N ALA A 88 -21.10 -16.07 -6.27
CA ALA A 88 -21.48 -15.03 -7.22
C ALA A 88 -21.70 -13.67 -6.53
N ARG A 89 -22.24 -13.67 -5.31
CA ARG A 89 -22.43 -12.47 -4.51
C ARG A 89 -21.11 -11.86 -4.02
N ASN A 90 -20.24 -12.69 -3.43
CA ASN A 90 -18.98 -12.23 -2.85
C ASN A 90 -18.00 -11.75 -3.92
N ILE A 91 -18.04 -12.31 -5.13
CA ILE A 91 -17.19 -11.82 -6.22
C ILE A 91 -17.57 -10.40 -6.64
N TYR A 92 -18.86 -10.02 -6.66
CA TYR A 92 -19.26 -8.64 -6.94
C TYR A 92 -18.85 -7.67 -5.82
N ARG A 93 -18.93 -8.11 -4.56
CA ARG A 93 -18.45 -7.33 -3.40
C ARG A 93 -16.95 -7.02 -3.48
N LEU A 94 -16.17 -7.91 -4.08
CA LEU A 94 -14.71 -7.76 -4.22
C LEU A 94 -14.30 -7.09 -5.53
N ALA A 95 -14.84 -7.55 -6.65
CA ALA A 95 -14.42 -7.14 -7.98
C ALA A 95 -14.84 -5.70 -8.31
N LEU A 96 -16.05 -5.28 -7.93
CA LEU A 96 -16.56 -3.95 -8.29
C LEU A 96 -15.72 -2.84 -7.65
N PRO A 97 -15.44 -2.86 -6.33
CA PRO A 97 -14.56 -1.86 -5.72
C PRO A 97 -13.12 -1.91 -6.24
N LEU A 98 -12.61 -3.12 -6.51
CA LEU A 98 -11.27 -3.31 -7.06
C LEU A 98 -11.13 -2.70 -8.45
N PHE A 99 -12.04 -3.00 -9.38
CA PHE A 99 -11.97 -2.50 -10.75
C PHE A 99 -12.23 -1.00 -10.82
N VAL A 100 -13.18 -0.48 -10.05
CA VAL A 100 -13.42 0.97 -9.98
C VAL A 100 -12.18 1.69 -9.45
N GLY A 101 -11.53 1.17 -8.41
CA GLY A 101 -10.29 1.72 -7.88
C GLY A 101 -9.17 1.73 -8.93
N ILE A 102 -8.94 0.61 -9.62
CA ILE A 102 -7.92 0.52 -10.69
C ILE A 102 -8.23 1.48 -11.83
N PHE A 103 -9.50 1.56 -12.26
CA PHE A 103 -9.94 2.45 -13.33
C PHE A 103 -9.66 3.92 -13.00
N LEU A 104 -10.00 4.35 -11.78
CA LEU A 104 -9.74 5.71 -11.32
C LEU A 104 -8.25 6.04 -11.25
N MET A 105 -7.41 5.05 -10.92
CA MET A 105 -5.96 5.21 -10.90
C MET A 105 -5.36 5.32 -12.32
N ALA A 106 -6.01 4.73 -13.32
CA ALA A 106 -5.58 4.76 -14.72
C ALA A 106 -6.05 6.03 -15.47
N LEU A 107 -6.92 6.84 -14.88
CA LEU A 107 -7.45 8.04 -15.52
C LEU A 107 -6.38 9.12 -15.71
N PRO A 108 -6.26 9.73 -16.91
CA PRO A 108 -5.36 10.84 -17.13
C PRO A 108 -5.68 12.03 -16.20
N PRO A 109 -4.66 12.74 -15.69
CA PRO A 109 -4.87 13.85 -14.75
C PRO A 109 -5.79 14.95 -15.28
N VAL A 110 -5.86 15.13 -16.61
CA VAL A 110 -6.70 16.11 -17.31
C VAL A 110 -8.15 16.04 -16.87
N TYR A 111 -8.69 14.84 -16.71
CA TYR A 111 -10.10 14.64 -16.31
C TYR A 111 -10.38 14.98 -14.85
N LEU A 112 -9.33 15.15 -14.03
CA LEU A 112 -9.45 15.48 -12.61
C LEU A 112 -9.08 16.94 -12.32
N GLN A 113 -8.76 17.75 -13.34
CA GLN A 113 -8.32 19.15 -13.18
C GLN A 113 -9.45 20.10 -12.80
N ASP A 114 -10.68 19.80 -13.18
CA ASP A 114 -11.85 20.63 -12.86
C ASP A 114 -12.40 20.36 -11.46
N LEU A 115 -11.91 19.29 -10.79
CA LEU A 115 -12.31 18.96 -9.43
C LEU A 115 -11.66 19.90 -8.41
N PRO A 116 -12.37 20.21 -7.30
CA PRO A 116 -11.82 21.01 -6.21
C PRO A 116 -10.60 20.32 -5.60
N LEU A 117 -9.65 21.12 -5.12
CA LEU A 117 -8.35 20.67 -4.61
C LEU A 117 -8.45 19.70 -3.42
N THR A 118 -9.58 19.68 -2.72
CA THR A 118 -9.85 18.73 -1.62
C THR A 118 -10.25 17.34 -2.12
N LEU A 119 -10.98 17.23 -3.24
CA LEU A 119 -11.48 15.97 -3.78
C LEU A 119 -10.49 15.31 -4.75
N ARG A 120 -9.67 16.11 -5.43
CA ARG A 120 -8.71 15.61 -6.43
C ARG A 120 -7.75 14.54 -5.87
N PRO A 121 -7.10 14.73 -4.71
CA PRO A 121 -6.20 13.72 -4.14
C PRO A 121 -6.94 12.44 -3.75
N LEU A 122 -8.18 12.57 -3.26
CA LEU A 122 -9.01 11.44 -2.88
C LEU A 122 -9.36 10.57 -4.09
N LEU A 123 -9.78 11.19 -5.20
CA LEU A 123 -10.19 10.49 -6.42
C LEU A 123 -9.00 9.98 -7.24
N SER A 124 -7.83 10.63 -7.17
CA SER A 124 -6.61 10.13 -7.79
C SER A 124 -6.05 8.87 -7.11
N ASN A 125 -6.47 8.59 -5.87
CA ASN A 125 -6.03 7.43 -5.12
C ASN A 125 -7.04 6.27 -5.29
N GLY A 126 -6.82 5.47 -6.32
CA GLY A 126 -7.67 4.32 -6.65
C GLY A 126 -7.84 3.32 -5.49
N LEU A 127 -6.81 3.12 -4.67
CA LEU A 127 -6.89 2.25 -3.49
C LEU A 127 -7.87 2.80 -2.45
N LEU A 128 -7.79 4.10 -2.16
CA LEU A 128 -8.70 4.74 -1.21
C LEU A 128 -10.14 4.66 -1.71
N VAL A 129 -10.38 4.98 -2.99
CA VAL A 129 -11.73 4.93 -3.56
C VAL A 129 -12.27 3.49 -3.57
N GLY A 130 -11.44 2.50 -3.90
CA GLY A 130 -11.82 1.09 -3.83
C GLY A 130 -12.23 0.67 -2.41
N ILE A 131 -11.46 1.06 -1.38
CA ILE A 131 -11.82 0.77 0.02
C ILE A 131 -13.13 1.46 0.40
N LEU A 132 -13.28 2.75 0.10
CA LEU A 132 -14.49 3.50 0.41
C LEU A 132 -15.71 2.88 -0.27
N LEU A 133 -15.59 2.51 -1.54
CA LEU A 133 -16.68 1.88 -2.28
C LEU A 133 -17.02 0.50 -1.71
N ALA A 134 -16.02 -0.31 -1.34
CA ALA A 134 -16.24 -1.61 -0.70
C ALA A 134 -17.02 -1.44 0.62
N VAL A 135 -16.62 -0.49 1.46
CA VAL A 135 -17.31 -0.20 2.74
C VAL A 135 -18.73 0.32 2.50
N LEU A 136 -18.93 1.23 1.55
CA LEU A 136 -20.26 1.75 1.22
C LEU A 136 -21.19 0.65 0.69
N MET A 137 -20.70 -0.18 -0.22
CA MET A 137 -21.45 -1.32 -0.74
C MET A 137 -21.80 -2.32 0.36
N ASP A 138 -20.90 -2.57 1.30
CA ASP A 138 -21.13 -3.47 2.43
C ASP A 138 -22.25 -2.97 3.35
N ASN A 139 -22.30 -1.66 3.60
CA ASN A 139 -23.28 -1.05 4.51
C ASN A 139 -24.63 -0.76 3.85
N LEU A 140 -24.66 -0.39 2.57
CA LEU A 140 -25.87 0.09 1.89
C LEU A 140 -26.66 -1.03 1.19
N ILE A 141 -25.97 -2.08 0.73
CA ILE A 141 -26.62 -3.15 -0.05
C ILE A 141 -26.98 -4.29 0.90
N PRO A 142 -28.27 -4.65 1.04
CA PRO A 142 -28.69 -5.79 1.85
C PRO A 142 -28.40 -7.09 1.09
N TRP A 143 -27.13 -7.47 1.06
CA TRP A 143 -26.60 -8.63 0.36
C TRP A 143 -27.37 -9.91 0.66
N GLU A 144 -27.85 -10.08 1.89
CA GLU A 144 -28.65 -11.23 2.34
C GLU A 144 -29.93 -11.45 1.54
N ARG A 145 -30.53 -10.39 0.99
CA ARG A 145 -31.80 -10.43 0.25
C ARG A 145 -31.63 -10.66 -1.25
N ILE A 146 -30.40 -10.66 -1.75
CA ILE A 146 -30.07 -10.74 -3.18
C ILE A 146 -29.53 -12.14 -3.44
N GLU A 147 -30.43 -13.10 -3.70
CA GLU A 147 -30.08 -14.48 -4.11
C GLU A 147 -29.32 -14.50 -5.44
#